data_AF-D1ACU7-F1
#
_entry.id   AF-D1ACU7-F1
#
_cell.length_a   1.000
_cell.length_b   1.000
_cell.length_c   1.000
_cell.angle_alpha   90.00
_cell.angle_beta   90.00
_cell.angle_gamma   90.00
#
_symmetry.space_group_name_H-M   'P 1'
#
loop_
_entity.id
_entity.type
_entity.pdbx_description
1 polymer ?
#
loop_
_entity_poly.entity_id
_entity_poly.type
_entity_poly.pdbx_seq_one_letter_code
_entity_poly.pdbx_strand_id
1 'polypeptide(L)'
;MSLFVILVVAIVIVSVVALVKAVSGGGCGTGGITLNLVTSPEKAGIVRRAAEDYSGREVDGRCVHVAVQVKSSGEAMSALARGWDAQTDGPVPDVWSPAGSGWVTLLRHRLAQSERRLDLLPEQSQGIAAAPLVIAMPKPMAQALGWPDRELGWSDLLKLARDRRGWGAVGHPEWGEFRMGKTNPGFSTSGLNATVGAYYAAAGKTSGLTAADLRRAGVQAAVRTLENSVVHYGDTTLTFLEGLQRADDAGAGLSYVSAVAVEEMSVHYYNQGNPTGDPAQAGKHPKPKTPLVAIYPKEGTLVSDHPYVILRTIAPGKRRAAEDFLSYLRGERVQRAFRADGFRGFDNRPGEVIKEADGLLPDRPRKTLAPPDPEVLDGVLRSWESLRKRANVLFLVDVSGSMAEPLPGTGRTRMQQAQRALRQAVDDFVAVDRVGLWEFSTDLGGGRDYRPLVPIRPMSTPGHRERLREQIAALRPRGDTGLYDSTLAAFRHVRAVRQDGAINSVVVLTDGRNDDPGGGLSLEELLKELDGADGVRIFTIAYGAGADGGALKKISEATDAAAYDSRDPATLDKVLTQVVSNF
;
A
#
# COMPACT_ATOMS: atom_id res chain seq x y z
N MET A 1 4.73 44.79 32.59
CA MET A 1 4.06 43.69 33.30
C MET A 1 2.92 43.21 32.39
N SER A 2 3.22 42.57 31.26
CA SER A 2 3.71 41.20 31.09
C SER A 2 2.58 40.18 31.16
N LEU A 3 2.05 39.78 30.00
CA LEU A 3 1.58 38.42 29.70
C LEU A 3 1.21 38.36 28.20
N PHE A 4 2.22 38.08 27.38
CA PHE A 4 2.05 37.61 26.00
C PHE A 4 2.10 36.08 26.07
N VAL A 5 0.98 35.42 25.82
CA VAL A 5 0.92 33.97 25.60
C VAL A 5 0.98 33.75 24.10
N ILE A 6 2.15 33.31 23.61
CA ILE A 6 2.34 32.89 22.23
C ILE A 6 1.82 31.45 22.12
N LEU A 7 0.68 31.28 21.46
CA LEU A 7 0.14 29.99 21.04
C LEU A 7 0.90 29.53 19.79
N VAL A 8 1.86 28.62 19.96
CA VAL A 8 2.55 27.96 18.84
C VAL A 8 1.67 26.82 18.34
N VAL A 9 0.87 27.08 17.31
CA VAL A 9 0.16 26.04 16.54
C VAL A 9 1.11 25.52 15.47
N ALA A 10 1.63 24.32 15.67
CA ALA A 10 2.40 23.61 14.66
C ALA A 10 1.45 23.03 13.59
N ILE A 11 1.30 23.74 12.48
CA ILE A 11 0.60 23.24 11.29
C ILE A 11 1.56 22.27 10.58
N VAL A 12 1.26 20.98 10.66
CA VAL A 12 1.95 19.96 9.86
C VAL A 12 1.37 19.99 8.44
N ILE A 13 2.02 20.76 7.58
CA ILE A 13 1.78 20.75 6.14
C ILE A 13 2.44 19.49 5.56
N VAL A 14 1.65 18.45 5.27
CA VAL A 14 2.07 17.38 4.36
C VAL A 14 1.70 17.81 2.95
N SER A 15 2.66 18.46 2.28
CA SER A 15 2.62 18.73 0.85
C SER A 15 3.41 17.65 0.12
N VAL A 16 2.72 16.66 -0.45
CA VAL A 16 3.25 15.92 -1.61
C VAL A 16 2.13 15.83 -2.64
N VAL A 17 1.86 16.95 -3.30
CA VAL A 17 1.30 16.96 -4.66
C VAL A 17 2.08 18.02 -5.41
N ALA A 18 2.78 17.57 -6.45
CA ALA A 18 3.29 18.44 -7.48
C ALA A 18 2.09 19.16 -8.11
N LEU A 19 1.92 20.42 -7.74
CA LEU A 19 1.16 21.35 -8.55
C LEU A 19 1.78 21.31 -9.94
N VAL A 20 1.04 20.87 -10.97
CA VAL A 20 1.35 21.24 -12.36
C VAL A 20 1.04 22.73 -12.51
N LYS A 21 1.78 23.57 -11.79
CA LYS A 21 2.35 24.73 -12.46
C LYS A 21 3.33 24.14 -13.46
N ALA A 22 3.45 24.74 -14.63
CA ALA A 22 4.69 24.65 -15.35
C ALA A 22 5.80 25.09 -14.38
N VAL A 23 6.42 24.15 -13.68
CA VAL A 23 7.69 24.34 -13.02
C VAL A 23 8.68 24.32 -14.15
N SER A 24 8.78 25.44 -14.85
CA SER A 24 9.97 25.83 -15.59
C SER A 24 11.08 26.15 -14.58
N GLY A 25 11.51 25.14 -13.82
CA GLY A 25 12.41 25.31 -12.69
C GLY A 25 12.97 23.97 -12.22
N GLY A 26 13.85 23.39 -13.05
CA GLY A 26 14.52 22.11 -12.76
C GLY A 26 15.60 21.76 -13.78
N GLY A 27 16.62 22.62 -13.91
CA GLY A 27 17.94 22.29 -14.45
C GLY A 27 18.19 22.56 -15.93
N CYS A 28 17.39 21.99 -16.83
CA CYS A 28 17.73 21.96 -18.25
C CYS A 28 16.70 22.75 -19.05
N GLY A 29 17.09 23.86 -19.70
CA GLY A 29 16.20 24.65 -20.56
C GLY A 29 15.61 23.87 -21.75
N THR A 30 15.14 24.58 -22.78
CA THR A 30 14.38 24.01 -23.92
C THR A 30 15.12 22.99 -24.81
N GLY A 31 16.34 22.57 -24.47
CA GLY A 31 17.10 21.49 -25.13
C GLY A 31 17.47 20.30 -24.21
N GLY A 32 16.96 20.27 -22.98
CA GLY A 32 17.25 19.21 -22.00
C GLY A 32 16.57 17.87 -22.28
N ILE A 33 17.14 16.80 -21.75
CA ILE A 33 16.52 15.46 -21.71
C ILE A 33 15.77 15.29 -20.39
N THR A 34 14.46 15.06 -20.45
CA THR A 34 13.71 14.55 -19.30
C THR A 34 13.61 13.04 -19.37
N LEU A 35 14.24 12.35 -18.42
CA LEU A 35 14.15 10.90 -18.24
C LEU A 35 13.02 10.57 -17.26
N ASN A 36 11.95 9.93 -17.73
CA ASN A 36 10.83 9.51 -16.89
C ASN A 36 11.15 8.19 -16.20
N LEU A 37 11.36 8.21 -14.88
CA LEU A 37 11.62 7.04 -14.06
C LEU A 37 10.41 6.72 -13.20
N VAL A 38 9.83 5.54 -13.35
CA VAL A 38 8.81 5.02 -12.42
C VAL A 38 9.48 4.10 -11.41
N THR A 39 9.38 4.42 -10.11
CA THR A 39 9.99 3.67 -9.02
C THR A 39 8.97 3.20 -7.98
N SER A 40 9.27 2.09 -7.31
CA SER A 40 8.50 1.59 -6.17
C SER A 40 8.58 2.53 -4.94
N PRO A 41 7.53 2.56 -4.09
CA PRO A 41 7.40 3.52 -2.99
C PRO A 41 8.54 3.52 -1.98
N GLU A 42 9.00 2.35 -1.56
CA GLU A 42 9.97 2.17 -0.48
C GLU A 42 11.36 2.74 -0.79
N LYS A 43 11.72 2.90 -2.07
CA LYS A 43 12.97 3.56 -2.49
C LYS A 43 12.77 4.96 -3.08
N ALA A 44 11.55 5.47 -3.10
CA ALA A 44 11.22 6.73 -3.78
C ALA A 44 11.99 7.91 -3.20
N GLY A 45 12.10 8.01 -1.86
CA GLY A 45 12.79 9.10 -1.19
C GLY A 45 14.27 9.19 -1.56
N ILE A 46 14.98 8.06 -1.50
CA ILE A 46 16.40 8.03 -1.88
C ILE A 46 16.64 8.21 -3.38
N VAL A 47 15.79 7.63 -4.23
CA VAL A 47 15.89 7.79 -5.69
C VAL A 47 15.63 9.24 -6.11
N ARG A 48 14.68 9.95 -5.47
CA ARG A 48 14.45 11.37 -5.71
C ARG A 48 15.65 12.22 -5.34
N ARG A 49 16.23 12.04 -4.13
CA ARG A 49 17.48 12.73 -3.74
C ARG A 49 18.60 12.47 -4.75
N ALA A 50 18.77 11.21 -5.18
CA ALA A 50 19.78 10.86 -6.16
C ALA A 50 19.52 11.54 -7.53
N ALA A 51 18.26 11.62 -7.97
CA ALA A 51 17.84 12.30 -9.19
C ALA A 51 18.02 13.83 -9.13
N GLU A 52 17.74 14.45 -7.98
CA GLU A 52 18.00 15.86 -7.72
C GLU A 52 19.50 16.17 -7.78
N ASP A 53 20.32 15.38 -7.08
CA ASP A 53 21.78 15.50 -7.10
C ASP A 53 22.40 15.26 -8.49
N TYR A 54 21.72 14.47 -9.34
CA TYR A 54 22.17 14.17 -10.70
C TYR A 54 21.72 15.25 -11.70
N SER A 55 20.64 15.97 -11.40
CA SER A 55 20.05 16.95 -12.32
C SER A 55 21.05 18.02 -12.69
N GLY A 56 21.11 18.38 -13.98
CA GLY A 56 22.10 19.33 -14.50
C GLY A 56 23.33 18.67 -15.12
N ARG A 57 23.52 17.35 -14.95
CA ARG A 57 24.58 16.62 -15.64
C ARG A 57 24.34 16.63 -17.16
N GLU A 58 25.39 16.88 -17.94
CA GLU A 58 25.35 16.75 -19.39
C GLU A 58 25.70 15.33 -19.83
N VAL A 59 24.87 14.75 -20.69
CA VAL A 59 25.11 13.49 -21.40
C VAL A 59 24.95 13.76 -22.89
N ASP A 60 25.98 13.49 -23.67
CA ASP A 60 26.05 13.82 -25.10
C ASP A 60 25.72 15.30 -25.39
N GLY A 61 26.28 16.21 -24.59
CA GLY A 61 26.11 17.66 -24.71
C GLY A 61 24.70 18.17 -24.38
N ARG A 62 23.85 17.34 -23.76
CA ARG A 62 22.50 17.72 -23.33
C ARG A 62 22.36 17.51 -21.83
N CYS A 63 21.92 18.56 -21.17
CA CYS A 63 21.56 18.53 -19.75
C CYS A 63 20.44 17.51 -19.52
N VAL A 64 20.57 16.68 -18.48
CA VAL A 64 19.60 15.65 -18.10
C VAL A 64 18.89 16.03 -16.81
N HIS A 65 17.57 15.90 -16.83
CA HIS A 65 16.71 15.92 -15.64
C HIS A 65 15.99 14.57 -15.52
N VAL A 66 15.94 14.01 -14.31
CA VAL A 66 15.28 12.73 -14.03
C VAL A 66 13.97 13.00 -13.29
N ALA A 67 12.85 12.78 -13.98
CA ALA A 67 11.51 12.93 -13.42
C ALA A 67 11.07 11.62 -12.76
N VAL A 68 11.00 11.61 -11.43
CA VAL A 68 10.68 10.42 -10.63
C VAL A 68 9.18 10.34 -10.31
N GLN A 69 8.53 9.33 -10.85
CA GLN A 69 7.14 8.94 -10.55
C GLN A 69 7.11 7.75 -9.59
N VAL A 70 6.14 7.74 -8.68
CA VAL A 70 6.01 6.66 -7.69
C VAL A 70 4.75 5.87 -7.97
N LYS A 71 4.93 4.57 -8.17
CA LYS A 71 3.86 3.60 -8.41
C LYS A 71 4.26 2.26 -7.77
N SER A 72 3.32 1.55 -7.15
CA SER A 72 3.63 0.22 -6.61
C SER A 72 4.08 -0.71 -7.74
N SER A 73 4.89 -1.72 -7.42
CA SER A 73 5.50 -2.56 -8.46
C SER A 73 4.44 -3.32 -9.27
N GLY A 74 3.39 -3.82 -8.60
CA GLY A 74 2.27 -4.50 -9.26
C GLY A 74 1.36 -3.56 -10.03
N GLU A 75 1.10 -2.35 -9.54
CA GLU A 75 0.32 -1.34 -10.28
C GLU A 75 1.06 -0.90 -11.55
N ALA A 76 2.37 -0.66 -11.48
CA ALA A 76 3.19 -0.33 -12.64
C ALA A 76 3.26 -1.50 -13.64
N MET A 77 3.38 -2.74 -13.16
CA MET A 77 3.34 -3.93 -14.00
C MET A 77 2.01 -4.06 -14.73
N SER A 78 0.89 -3.93 -14.01
CA SER A 78 -0.46 -4.01 -14.60
C SER A 78 -0.69 -2.89 -15.62
N ALA A 79 -0.23 -1.67 -15.33
CA ALA A 79 -0.30 -0.55 -16.26
C ALA A 79 0.49 -0.79 -17.55
N LEU A 80 1.71 -1.33 -17.45
CA LEU A 80 2.53 -1.70 -18.60
C LEU A 80 1.89 -2.85 -19.39
N ALA A 81 1.35 -3.87 -18.71
CA ALA A 81 0.74 -5.04 -19.35
C ALA A 81 -0.51 -4.68 -20.17
N ARG A 82 -1.37 -3.81 -19.63
CA ARG A 82 -2.59 -3.35 -20.33
C ARG A 82 -2.35 -2.23 -21.34
N GLY A 83 -1.09 -1.82 -21.52
CA GLY A 83 -0.72 -0.59 -22.23
C GLY A 83 -0.90 0.63 -21.35
N TRP A 84 0.19 1.38 -21.20
CA TRP A 84 0.24 2.58 -20.37
C TRP A 84 -0.73 3.65 -20.86
N ASP A 85 -1.57 4.17 -19.97
CA ASP A 85 -2.51 5.25 -20.27
C ASP A 85 -1.99 6.52 -19.60
N ALA A 86 -1.52 7.49 -20.39
CA ALA A 86 -0.92 8.70 -19.84
C ALA A 86 -1.87 9.56 -19.00
N GLN A 87 -3.19 9.43 -19.20
CA GLN A 87 -4.19 10.16 -18.42
C GLN A 87 -4.39 9.55 -17.03
N THR A 88 -4.29 8.22 -16.93
CA THR A 88 -4.54 7.48 -15.68
C THR A 88 -3.24 7.16 -14.93
N ASP A 89 -2.16 6.87 -15.64
CA ASP A 89 -0.90 6.39 -15.09
C ASP A 89 0.19 7.45 -14.96
N GLY A 90 0.01 8.61 -15.58
CA GLY A 90 1.03 9.66 -15.70
C GLY A 90 1.94 9.48 -16.93
N PRO A 91 3.03 10.26 -17.08
CA PRO A 91 3.90 10.18 -18.24
C PRO A 91 4.50 8.77 -18.43
N VAL A 92 4.56 8.30 -19.69
CA VAL A 92 5.10 6.98 -20.03
C VAL A 92 6.55 6.85 -19.51
N PRO A 93 6.88 5.77 -18.78
CA PRO A 93 8.24 5.57 -18.28
C PRO A 93 9.23 5.35 -19.42
N ASP A 94 10.40 5.98 -19.31
CA ASP A 94 11.60 5.58 -20.04
C ASP A 94 12.30 4.43 -19.28
N VAL A 95 12.24 4.48 -17.95
CA VAL A 95 12.79 3.49 -17.04
C VAL A 95 11.73 3.08 -16.02
N TRP A 96 11.63 1.77 -15.79
CA TRP A 96 10.86 1.21 -14.69
C TRP A 96 11.81 0.55 -13.68
N SER A 97 11.69 0.93 -12.41
CA SER A 97 12.41 0.29 -11.32
C SER A 97 11.43 -0.26 -10.27
N PRO A 98 10.93 -1.50 -10.43
CA PRO A 98 10.15 -2.15 -9.39
C PRO A 98 11.06 -2.51 -8.19
N ALA A 99 10.48 -3.04 -7.11
CA ALA A 99 11.26 -3.48 -5.96
C ALA A 99 11.97 -4.82 -6.21
N GLY A 100 11.41 -5.67 -7.09
CA GLY A 100 11.99 -6.99 -7.37
C GLY A 100 11.78 -7.45 -8.82
N SER A 101 12.75 -8.20 -9.34
CA SER A 101 12.74 -8.77 -10.69
C SER A 101 11.58 -9.75 -10.95
N GLY A 102 10.95 -10.28 -9.90
CA GLY A 102 9.72 -11.07 -10.03
C GLY A 102 8.60 -10.35 -10.80
N TRP A 103 8.51 -9.02 -10.67
CA TRP A 103 7.55 -8.21 -11.41
C TRP A 103 7.88 -8.09 -12.91
N VAL A 104 9.17 -8.04 -13.24
CA VAL A 104 9.64 -8.05 -14.64
C VAL A 104 9.31 -9.38 -15.29
N THR A 105 9.49 -10.48 -14.55
CA THR A 105 9.12 -11.84 -14.96
C THR A 105 7.62 -11.98 -15.19
N LEU A 106 6.78 -11.49 -14.26
CA LEU A 106 5.32 -11.49 -14.41
C LEU A 106 4.88 -10.66 -15.62
N LEU A 107 5.45 -9.46 -15.81
CA LEU A 107 5.13 -8.62 -16.96
C LEU A 107 5.45 -9.35 -18.27
N ARG A 108 6.63 -9.97 -18.37
CA ARG A 108 7.03 -10.74 -19.55
C ARG A 108 6.06 -11.89 -19.83
N HIS A 109 5.63 -12.60 -18.79
CA HIS A 109 4.64 -13.68 -18.92
C HIS A 109 3.28 -13.16 -19.44
N ARG A 110 2.75 -12.08 -18.85
CA ARG A 110 1.47 -11.49 -19.27
C ARG A 110 1.51 -10.92 -20.68
N LEU A 111 2.60 -10.26 -21.06
CA LEU A 111 2.78 -9.76 -22.43
C LEU A 111 2.82 -10.91 -23.44
N ALA A 112 3.46 -12.03 -23.11
CA ALA A 112 3.52 -13.21 -23.98
C ALA A 112 2.16 -13.89 -24.20
N GLN A 113 1.22 -13.73 -23.26
CA GLN A 113 -0.16 -14.20 -23.39
C GLN A 113 -1.09 -13.20 -24.10
N SER A 114 -0.66 -11.95 -24.23
CA SER A 114 -1.43 -10.92 -24.91
C SER A 114 -1.11 -10.90 -26.41
N GLU A 115 -2.09 -10.56 -27.24
CA GLU A 115 -1.85 -10.29 -28.68
C GLU A 115 -0.90 -9.09 -28.90
N ARG A 116 -0.65 -8.31 -27.84
CA ARG A 116 0.27 -7.18 -27.82
C ARG A 116 1.70 -7.70 -27.64
N ARG A 117 2.26 -8.27 -28.71
CA ARG A 117 3.71 -8.48 -28.82
C ARG A 117 4.41 -7.13 -28.87
N LEU A 118 4.78 -6.62 -27.71
CA LEU A 118 5.74 -5.55 -27.58
C LEU A 118 6.99 -6.16 -26.94
N ASP A 119 8.09 -6.16 -27.70
CA ASP A 119 9.44 -6.28 -27.16
C ASP A 119 9.69 -5.05 -26.28
N LEU A 120 9.03 -4.99 -25.12
CA LEU A 120 8.99 -3.85 -24.20
C LEU A 120 10.15 -3.91 -23.20
N LEU A 121 10.52 -5.12 -22.79
CA LEU A 121 11.48 -5.37 -21.72
C LEU A 121 12.81 -5.83 -22.30
N PRO A 122 13.95 -5.36 -21.76
CA PRO A 122 15.25 -5.94 -22.07
C PRO A 122 15.32 -7.40 -21.61
N GLU A 123 16.32 -8.15 -22.09
CA GLU A 123 16.55 -9.53 -21.63
C GLU A 123 16.95 -9.56 -20.15
N GLN A 124 17.85 -8.66 -19.76
CA GLN A 124 18.40 -8.53 -18.42
C GLN A 124 18.28 -7.09 -17.92
N SER A 125 18.19 -6.94 -16.60
CA SER A 125 18.22 -5.66 -15.90
C SER A 125 19.20 -5.74 -14.73
N GLN A 126 19.85 -4.61 -14.43
CA GLN A 126 20.79 -4.53 -13.31
C GLN A 126 20.07 -3.99 -12.07
N GLY A 127 20.32 -4.60 -10.90
CA GLY A 127 19.86 -4.07 -9.61
C GLY A 127 20.59 -2.80 -9.20
N ILE A 128 19.94 -1.92 -8.45
CA ILE A 128 20.55 -0.70 -7.88
C ILE A 128 20.69 -0.75 -6.36
N ALA A 129 19.97 -1.65 -5.70
CA ALA A 129 20.00 -1.89 -4.27
C ALA A 129 19.42 -3.28 -3.99
N ALA A 130 19.58 -3.78 -2.76
CA ALA A 130 18.96 -5.02 -2.34
C ALA A 130 18.29 -4.86 -0.97
N ALA A 131 17.19 -5.59 -0.76
CA ALA A 131 16.50 -5.66 0.51
C ALA A 131 15.83 -7.03 0.68
N PRO A 132 16.33 -7.91 1.57
CA PRO A 132 15.67 -9.14 1.93
C PRO A 132 14.26 -8.88 2.46
N LEU A 133 13.31 -9.75 2.11
CA LEU A 133 12.05 -9.80 2.84
C LEU A 133 12.32 -10.35 4.25
N VAL A 134 11.80 -9.64 5.26
CA VAL A 134 11.85 -10.02 6.67
C VAL A 134 10.44 -10.00 7.24
N ILE A 135 10.26 -10.66 8.38
CA ILE A 135 9.06 -10.52 9.21
C ILE A 135 9.45 -9.59 10.36
N ALA A 136 8.99 -8.34 10.31
CA ALA A 136 9.18 -7.38 11.37
C ALA A 136 8.25 -7.69 12.54
N MET A 137 8.78 -7.77 13.75
CA MET A 137 8.02 -8.07 14.97
C MET A 137 8.37 -7.08 16.08
N PRO A 138 7.41 -6.64 16.93
CA PRO A 138 7.74 -5.96 18.17
C PRO A 138 8.76 -6.76 18.96
N LYS A 139 9.85 -6.11 19.40
CA LYS A 139 10.98 -6.80 20.04
C LYS A 139 10.56 -7.70 21.21
N PRO A 140 9.67 -7.30 22.14
CA PRO A 140 9.22 -8.18 23.22
C PRO A 140 8.54 -9.46 22.73
N MET A 141 7.72 -9.35 21.68
CA MET A 141 7.04 -10.50 21.07
C MET A 141 8.01 -11.46 20.38
N ALA A 142 8.99 -10.92 19.66
CA ALA A 142 10.03 -11.73 19.03
C ALA A 142 10.91 -12.45 20.07
N GLN A 143 11.24 -11.77 21.18
CA GLN A 143 12.00 -12.34 22.29
C GLN A 143 11.23 -13.47 23.00
N ALA A 144 9.91 -13.33 23.17
CA ALA A 144 9.06 -14.41 23.70
C ALA A 144 9.08 -15.68 22.83
N LEU A 145 9.38 -15.54 21.53
CA LEU A 145 9.59 -16.67 20.62
C LEU A 145 11.05 -17.17 20.58
N GLY A 146 11.99 -16.44 21.17
CA GLY A 146 13.41 -16.80 21.30
C GLY A 146 14.37 -16.01 20.42
N TRP A 147 13.98 -14.87 19.84
CA TRP A 147 14.92 -13.98 19.13
C TRP A 147 15.91 -13.31 20.11
N PRO A 148 17.19 -13.12 19.75
CA PRO A 148 17.83 -13.46 18.48
C PRO A 148 18.42 -14.88 18.42
N ASP A 149 18.45 -15.61 19.53
CA ASP A 149 19.17 -16.89 19.66
C ASP A 149 18.55 -18.03 18.86
N ARG A 150 17.24 -17.98 18.62
CA ARG A 150 16.49 -18.95 17.84
C ARG A 150 16.15 -18.41 16.46
N GLU A 151 16.44 -19.21 15.42
CA GLU A 151 15.96 -18.95 14.07
C GLU A 151 14.44 -19.18 14.00
N LEU A 152 13.69 -18.08 13.82
CA LEU A 152 12.25 -18.08 13.62
C LEU A 152 11.91 -18.06 12.13
N GLY A 153 10.70 -18.47 11.78
CA GLY A 153 10.22 -18.41 10.40
C GLY A 153 8.74 -18.68 10.23
N TRP A 154 8.33 -18.90 8.99
CA TRP A 154 6.92 -19.04 8.60
C TRP A 154 6.22 -20.18 9.36
N SER A 155 6.93 -21.28 9.61
CA SER A 155 6.40 -22.42 10.37
C SER A 155 6.13 -22.10 11.84
N ASP A 156 6.89 -21.20 12.47
CA ASP A 156 6.64 -20.79 13.86
C ASP A 156 5.43 -19.85 13.94
N LEU A 157 5.33 -18.90 13.00
CA LEU A 157 4.15 -18.03 12.90
C LEU A 157 2.87 -18.81 12.60
N LEU A 158 2.93 -19.80 11.70
CA LEU A 158 1.79 -20.65 11.38
C LEU A 158 1.34 -21.47 12.59
N LYS A 159 2.26 -21.91 13.46
CA LYS A 159 1.89 -22.58 14.72
C LYS A 159 1.15 -21.63 15.64
N LEU A 160 1.66 -20.41 15.82
CA LEU A 160 1.04 -19.41 16.68
C LEU A 160 -0.34 -18.96 16.15
N ALA A 161 -0.47 -18.76 14.83
CA ALA A 161 -1.72 -18.44 14.17
C ALA A 161 -2.79 -19.56 14.27
N ARG A 162 -2.38 -20.81 14.49
CA ARG A 162 -3.30 -21.96 14.68
C ARG A 162 -3.74 -22.14 16.13
N ASP A 163 -3.00 -21.60 17.09
CA ASP A 163 -3.31 -21.78 18.50
C ASP A 163 -4.43 -20.82 18.91
N ARG A 164 -5.57 -21.37 19.34
CA ARG A 164 -6.72 -20.56 19.80
C ARG A 164 -6.41 -19.71 21.03
N ARG A 165 -5.34 -20.02 21.76
CA ARG A 165 -4.86 -19.21 22.89
C ARG A 165 -4.02 -18.01 22.42
N GLY A 166 -3.65 -17.95 21.14
CA GLY A 166 -2.78 -16.93 20.58
C GLY A 166 -1.47 -16.82 21.35
N TRP A 167 -1.12 -15.60 21.75
CA TRP A 167 0.07 -15.32 22.56
C TRP A 167 0.03 -15.93 23.96
N GLY A 168 -1.14 -16.34 24.46
CA GLY A 168 -1.26 -17.12 25.69
C GLY A 168 -0.55 -18.48 25.62
N ALA A 169 -0.34 -19.02 24.41
CA ALA A 169 0.42 -20.26 24.22
C ALA A 169 1.92 -20.13 24.57
N VAL A 170 2.43 -18.89 24.61
CA VAL A 170 3.82 -18.56 24.96
C VAL A 170 3.90 -17.67 26.19
N GLY A 171 2.86 -17.70 27.05
CA GLY A 171 2.86 -17.02 28.35
C GLY A 171 2.40 -15.56 28.35
N HIS A 172 1.89 -15.05 27.22
CA HIS A 172 1.48 -13.65 27.06
C HIS A 172 0.02 -13.50 26.59
N PRO A 173 -0.98 -13.96 27.37
CA PRO A 173 -2.38 -13.85 26.98
C PRO A 173 -2.85 -12.39 26.79
N GLU A 174 -2.18 -11.42 27.42
CA GLU A 174 -2.47 -9.99 27.31
C GLU A 174 -2.27 -9.42 25.90
N TRP A 175 -1.50 -10.10 25.03
CA TRP A 175 -1.32 -9.71 23.62
C TRP A 175 -2.39 -10.30 22.70
N GLY A 176 -3.27 -11.17 23.22
CA GLY A 176 -4.40 -11.73 22.48
C GLY A 176 -4.01 -12.68 21.34
N GLU A 177 -4.81 -12.67 20.28
CA GLU A 177 -4.59 -13.50 19.09
C GLU A 177 -3.39 -13.00 18.26
N PHE A 178 -2.76 -13.92 17.53
CA PHE A 178 -1.72 -13.55 16.56
C PHE A 178 -2.32 -12.81 15.36
N ARG A 179 -1.82 -11.59 15.10
CA ARG A 179 -2.28 -10.71 14.03
C ARG A 179 -1.14 -10.38 13.07
N MET A 180 -1.28 -10.76 11.81
CA MET A 180 -0.29 -10.47 10.78
C MET A 180 -0.66 -9.22 9.97
N GLY A 181 0.30 -8.30 9.81
CA GLY A 181 0.28 -7.28 8.76
C GLY A 181 0.92 -7.84 7.48
N LYS A 182 0.20 -7.76 6.37
CA LYS A 182 0.70 -8.22 5.07
C LYS A 182 0.06 -7.38 3.97
N THR A 183 0.84 -6.98 2.98
CA THR A 183 0.31 -6.23 1.82
C THR A 183 -0.30 -7.16 0.77
N ASN A 184 -1.07 -6.59 -0.15
CA ASN A 184 -1.69 -7.34 -1.23
C ASN A 184 -0.63 -7.78 -2.26
N PRO A 185 -0.49 -9.08 -2.56
CA PRO A 185 0.55 -9.60 -3.45
C PRO A 185 0.36 -9.23 -4.92
N GLY A 186 -0.83 -8.76 -5.32
CA GLY A 186 -1.08 -8.22 -6.66
C GLY A 186 -0.48 -6.82 -6.88
N PHE A 187 -0.16 -6.10 -5.80
CA PHE A 187 0.32 -4.72 -5.84
C PHE A 187 1.72 -4.54 -5.25
N SER A 188 1.96 -5.16 -4.10
CA SER A 188 3.13 -4.92 -3.25
C SER A 188 4.15 -6.05 -3.32
N THR A 189 5.44 -5.71 -3.39
CA THR A 189 6.51 -6.70 -3.50
C THR A 189 6.70 -7.51 -2.22
N SER A 190 6.65 -6.86 -1.05
CA SER A 190 6.62 -7.55 0.24
C SER A 190 5.47 -8.55 0.33
N GLY A 191 4.27 -8.16 -0.11
CA GLY A 191 3.09 -9.02 -0.15
C GLY A 191 3.29 -10.22 -1.08
N LEU A 192 3.82 -9.98 -2.29
CA LEU A 192 4.15 -11.03 -3.26
C LEU A 192 5.19 -12.00 -2.68
N ASN A 193 6.32 -11.47 -2.20
CA ASN A 193 7.41 -12.27 -1.65
C ASN A 193 6.98 -13.04 -0.40
N ALA A 194 6.16 -12.44 0.48
CA ALA A 194 5.61 -13.11 1.65
C ALA A 194 4.67 -14.25 1.27
N THR A 195 3.83 -14.05 0.25
CA THR A 195 2.94 -15.08 -0.29
C THR A 195 3.77 -16.24 -0.85
N VAL A 196 4.75 -15.95 -1.71
CA VAL A 196 5.66 -16.96 -2.26
C VAL A 196 6.42 -17.70 -1.16
N GLY A 197 6.94 -16.97 -0.16
CA GLY A 197 7.60 -17.54 1.02
C GLY A 197 6.70 -18.48 1.82
N ALA A 198 5.43 -18.11 2.01
CA ALA A 198 4.44 -18.96 2.66
C ALA A 198 4.16 -20.25 1.87
N TYR A 199 4.07 -20.19 0.54
CA TYR A 199 3.94 -21.37 -0.31
C TYR A 199 5.18 -22.27 -0.23
N TYR A 200 6.39 -21.70 -0.28
CA TYR A 200 7.63 -22.47 -0.13
C TYR A 200 7.70 -23.17 1.24
N ALA A 201 7.41 -22.45 2.31
CA ALA A 201 7.37 -23.00 3.67
C ALA A 201 6.33 -24.12 3.80
N ALA A 202 5.12 -23.91 3.30
CA ALA A 202 4.06 -24.93 3.30
C ALA A 202 4.35 -26.12 2.38
N ALA A 203 5.11 -25.89 1.30
CA ALA A 203 5.59 -26.92 0.39
C ALA A 203 6.76 -27.73 0.97
N GLY A 204 7.48 -27.18 1.97
CA GLY A 204 8.74 -27.75 2.46
C GLY A 204 9.86 -27.64 1.43
N LYS A 205 9.86 -26.58 0.61
CA LYS A 205 10.80 -26.37 -0.50
C LYS A 205 11.55 -25.04 -0.34
N THR A 206 12.72 -24.95 -0.97
CA THR A 206 13.52 -23.71 -1.10
C THR A 206 13.71 -23.26 -2.55
N SER A 207 13.39 -24.14 -3.50
CA SER A 207 13.41 -23.92 -4.95
C SER A 207 12.43 -24.89 -5.64
N GLY A 208 12.16 -24.67 -6.93
CA GLY A 208 11.35 -25.60 -7.73
C GLY A 208 9.91 -25.77 -7.21
N LEU A 209 9.30 -24.66 -6.78
CA LEU A 209 7.86 -24.63 -6.52
C LEU A 209 7.12 -24.87 -7.84
N THR A 210 6.13 -25.76 -7.86
CA THR A 210 5.39 -26.15 -9.06
C THR A 210 3.91 -25.83 -8.95
N ALA A 211 3.21 -25.79 -10.07
CA ALA A 211 1.74 -25.64 -10.08
C ALA A 211 1.02 -26.79 -9.33
N ALA A 212 1.61 -27.99 -9.29
CA ALA A 212 1.07 -29.11 -8.52
C ALA A 212 1.17 -28.89 -7.01
N ASP A 213 2.27 -28.28 -6.54
CA ASP A 213 2.42 -27.91 -5.12
C ASP A 213 1.36 -26.91 -4.70
N LEU A 214 1.07 -25.92 -5.54
CA LEU A 214 0.03 -24.92 -5.26
C LEU A 214 -1.31 -25.61 -5.00
N ARG A 215 -1.69 -26.61 -5.80
CA ARG A 215 -2.99 -27.30 -5.66
C ARG A 215 -3.07 -28.29 -4.49
N ARG A 216 -1.96 -28.59 -3.81
CA ARG A 216 -1.95 -29.57 -2.72
C ARG A 216 -2.77 -29.07 -1.53
N ALA A 217 -3.75 -29.86 -1.08
CA ALA A 217 -4.68 -29.48 -0.02
C ALA A 217 -4.00 -28.99 1.26
N GLY A 218 -2.91 -29.65 1.68
CA GLY A 218 -2.13 -29.23 2.85
C GLY A 218 -1.45 -27.86 2.69
N VAL A 219 -1.01 -27.50 1.47
CA VAL A 219 -0.42 -26.19 1.17
C VAL A 219 -1.50 -25.11 1.22
N GLN A 220 -2.60 -25.35 0.52
CA GLN A 220 -3.77 -24.47 0.49
C GLN A 220 -4.29 -24.18 1.91
N ALA A 221 -4.39 -25.21 2.76
CA ALA A 221 -4.81 -25.06 4.14
C ALA A 221 -3.82 -24.25 4.99
N ALA A 222 -2.51 -24.47 4.81
CA ALA A 222 -1.48 -23.72 5.53
C ALA A 222 -1.48 -22.24 5.12
N VAL A 223 -1.51 -21.95 3.82
CA VAL A 223 -1.57 -20.58 3.31
C VAL A 223 -2.84 -19.89 3.77
N ARG A 224 -4.02 -20.52 3.62
CA ARG A 224 -5.30 -19.97 4.13
C ARG A 224 -5.26 -19.64 5.61
N THR A 225 -4.63 -20.50 6.42
CA THR A 225 -4.50 -20.25 7.86
C THR A 225 -3.70 -18.97 8.12
N LEU A 226 -2.59 -18.79 7.41
CA LEU A 226 -1.78 -17.58 7.51
C LEU A 226 -2.56 -16.35 7.02
N GLU A 227 -3.20 -16.42 5.86
CA GLU A 227 -3.99 -15.31 5.31
C GLU A 227 -5.17 -14.93 6.22
N ASN A 228 -5.79 -15.88 6.93
CA ASN A 228 -6.86 -15.57 7.88
C ASN A 228 -6.39 -14.79 9.12
N SER A 229 -5.10 -14.92 9.48
CA SER A 229 -4.47 -14.12 10.54
C SER A 229 -4.17 -12.68 10.12
N VAL A 230 -4.31 -12.36 8.82
CA VAL A 230 -4.11 -11.01 8.32
C VAL A 230 -5.24 -10.10 8.79
N VAL A 231 -4.88 -8.95 9.35
CA VAL A 231 -5.86 -8.02 9.94
C VAL A 231 -6.62 -7.24 8.87
N HIS A 232 -5.88 -6.74 7.89
CA HIS A 232 -6.30 -6.22 6.59
C HIS A 232 -5.10 -6.32 5.65
N TYR A 233 -5.30 -6.18 4.34
CA TYR A 233 -4.19 -5.97 3.42
C TYR A 233 -3.85 -4.49 3.31
N GLY A 234 -2.76 -4.14 2.63
CA GLY A 234 -2.43 -2.76 2.28
C GLY A 234 -1.71 -2.71 0.94
N ASP A 235 -1.70 -1.56 0.28
CA ASP A 235 -0.95 -1.33 -0.95
C ASP A 235 0.56 -1.20 -0.67
N THR A 236 0.91 -0.68 0.51
CA THR A 236 2.29 -0.53 0.97
C THR A 236 2.48 -1.00 2.42
N THR A 237 3.70 -1.41 2.75
CA THR A 237 4.09 -1.82 4.11
C THR A 237 4.14 -0.66 5.08
N LEU A 238 4.35 0.55 4.56
CA LEU A 238 4.50 1.79 5.32
C LEU A 238 3.24 2.08 6.15
N THR A 239 2.04 1.79 5.62
CA THR A 239 0.77 1.97 6.32
C THR A 239 0.69 1.16 7.63
N PHE A 240 1.23 -0.07 7.65
CA PHE A 240 1.29 -0.86 8.88
C PHE A 240 2.29 -0.29 9.88
N LEU A 241 3.41 0.26 9.41
CA LEU A 241 4.44 0.85 10.26
C LEU A 241 3.99 2.19 10.86
N GLU A 242 3.24 2.98 10.12
CA GLU A 242 2.58 4.19 10.63
C GLU A 242 1.52 3.85 11.69
N GLY A 243 0.72 2.80 11.45
CA GLY A 243 -0.22 2.28 12.45
C GLY A 243 0.47 1.78 13.73
N LEU A 244 1.58 1.06 13.58
CA LEU A 244 2.43 0.64 14.71
C LEU A 244 3.00 1.83 15.48
N GLN A 245 3.47 2.88 14.79
CA GLN A 245 4.02 4.08 15.43
C GLN A 245 2.93 4.77 16.26
N ARG A 246 1.74 5.00 15.68
CA ARG A 246 0.60 5.59 16.41
C ARG A 246 0.18 4.76 17.62
N ALA A 247 0.15 3.43 17.47
CA ALA A 247 -0.15 2.54 18.58
C ALA A 247 0.92 2.63 19.68
N ASP A 248 2.21 2.67 19.33
CA ASP A 248 3.31 2.81 20.29
C ASP A 248 3.29 4.16 21.03
N ASP A 249 2.97 5.26 20.33
CA ASP A 249 2.81 6.59 20.93
C ASP A 249 1.70 6.58 21.99
N ALA A 250 0.60 5.89 21.72
CA ALA A 250 -0.51 5.67 22.63
C ALA A 250 -0.24 4.63 23.74
N GLY A 251 0.95 4.00 23.78
CA GLY A 251 1.29 2.96 24.75
C GLY A 251 0.65 1.59 24.45
N ALA A 252 0.14 1.40 23.24
CA ALA A 252 -0.58 0.23 22.75
C ALA A 252 0.18 -0.50 21.61
N GLY A 253 1.49 -0.28 21.46
CA GLY A 253 2.30 -0.84 20.36
C GLY A 253 2.25 -2.38 20.25
N LEU A 254 1.93 -3.07 21.34
CA LEU A 254 1.80 -4.54 21.39
C LEU A 254 0.39 -5.06 21.06
N SER A 255 -0.61 -4.21 20.84
CA SER A 255 -1.99 -4.64 20.53
C SER A 255 -2.41 -4.46 19.06
N TYR A 256 -1.62 -3.74 18.26
CA TYR A 256 -1.96 -3.45 16.86
C TYR A 256 -1.70 -4.64 15.93
N VAL A 257 -0.44 -5.02 15.72
CA VAL A 257 -0.04 -6.21 14.94
C VAL A 257 1.10 -6.96 15.61
N SER A 258 1.09 -8.29 15.47
CA SER A 258 2.08 -9.20 16.03
C SER A 258 3.32 -9.35 15.16
N ALA A 259 3.15 -9.24 13.85
CA ALA A 259 4.20 -9.39 12.86
C ALA A 259 3.80 -8.71 11.54
N VAL A 260 4.72 -8.10 10.82
CA VAL A 260 4.48 -7.50 9.50
C VAL A 260 5.51 -8.02 8.49
N ALA A 261 5.06 -8.53 7.36
CA ALA A 261 5.98 -8.87 6.26
C ALA A 261 6.44 -7.59 5.54
N VAL A 262 7.73 -7.28 5.61
CA VAL A 262 8.31 -6.03 5.07
C VAL A 262 9.67 -6.29 4.43
N GLU A 263 10.13 -5.38 3.59
CA GLU A 263 11.54 -5.32 3.20
C GLU A 263 12.42 -4.80 4.35
N GLU A 264 13.65 -5.33 4.48
CA GLU A 264 14.57 -5.12 5.61
C GLU A 264 14.76 -3.66 6.05
N MET A 265 14.89 -2.71 5.11
CA MET A 265 15.06 -1.28 5.40
C MET A 265 13.87 -0.69 6.19
N SER A 266 12.67 -1.28 6.06
CA SER A 266 11.48 -0.77 6.73
C SER A 266 11.55 -0.93 8.25
N VAL A 267 12.29 -1.93 8.74
CA VAL A 267 12.59 -2.09 10.18
C VAL A 267 13.49 -0.95 10.67
N HIS A 268 14.50 -0.58 9.87
CA HIS A 268 15.36 0.56 10.16
C HIS A 268 14.54 1.86 10.23
N TYR A 269 13.71 2.12 9.22
CA TYR A 269 12.82 3.28 9.14
C TYR A 269 11.93 3.44 10.37
N TYR A 270 11.21 2.39 10.76
CA TYR A 270 10.39 2.41 11.97
C TYR A 270 11.23 2.67 13.23
N ASN A 271 12.37 1.99 13.39
CA ASN A 271 13.24 2.14 14.57
C ASN A 271 13.91 3.52 14.66
N GLN A 272 13.96 4.31 13.57
CA GLN A 272 14.37 5.71 13.59
C GLN A 272 13.21 6.69 13.79
N GLY A 273 11.98 6.21 14.02
CA GLY A 273 10.80 7.06 14.11
C GLY A 273 10.31 7.58 12.75
N ASN A 274 10.75 7.00 11.64
CA ASN A 274 10.38 7.43 10.30
C ASN A 274 9.71 6.29 9.51
N PRO A 275 8.53 5.79 9.89
CA PRO A 275 7.92 4.62 9.28
C PRO A 275 7.57 4.79 7.79
N THR A 276 7.56 6.02 7.27
CA THR A 276 7.32 6.31 5.84
C THR A 276 8.57 6.16 4.97
N GLY A 277 9.76 6.12 5.57
CA GLY A 277 11.02 6.17 4.84
C GLY A 277 11.24 7.48 4.06
N ASP A 278 10.40 8.50 4.27
CA ASP A 278 10.54 9.79 3.61
C ASP A 278 11.68 10.58 4.27
N PRO A 279 12.74 10.93 3.54
CA PRO A 279 13.83 11.75 4.06
C PRO A 279 13.37 13.05 4.68
N ALA A 280 12.27 13.64 4.20
CA ALA A 280 11.73 14.88 4.73
C ALA A 280 11.07 14.72 6.11
N GLN A 281 10.79 13.48 6.55
CA GLN A 281 10.22 13.18 7.88
C GLN A 281 11.29 12.72 8.89
N ALA A 282 12.52 12.49 8.44
CA ALA A 282 13.60 12.03 9.30
C ALA A 282 13.84 13.01 10.47
N GLY A 283 13.84 12.47 11.70
CA GLY A 283 14.09 13.24 12.93
C GLY A 283 12.91 14.10 13.42
N LYS A 284 11.76 14.12 12.73
CA LYS A 284 10.57 14.86 13.17
C LYS A 284 9.75 14.15 14.25
N HIS A 285 9.94 12.84 14.38
CA HIS A 285 9.27 12.01 15.35
C HIS A 285 10.30 11.28 16.22
N PRO A 286 10.09 11.13 17.54
CA PRO A 286 10.99 10.35 18.38
C PRO A 286 11.03 8.88 17.94
N LYS A 287 12.10 8.19 18.35
CA LYS A 287 12.18 6.73 18.19
C LYS A 287 11.07 6.06 19.00
N PRO A 288 10.52 4.92 18.50
CA PRO A 288 9.48 4.18 19.22
C PRO A 288 10.01 3.62 20.53
N LYS A 289 9.13 3.53 21.53
CA LYS A 289 9.38 2.86 22.82
C LYS A 289 9.50 1.35 22.61
N THR A 290 8.70 0.80 21.69
CA THR A 290 8.73 -0.60 21.28
C THR A 290 9.39 -0.73 19.90
N PRO A 291 10.71 -1.00 19.81
CA PRO A 291 11.37 -1.20 18.53
C PRO A 291 10.90 -2.50 17.87
N LEU A 292 11.02 -2.55 16.54
CA LEU A 292 10.87 -3.77 15.76
C LEU A 292 12.21 -4.50 15.62
N VAL A 293 12.14 -5.81 15.43
CA VAL A 293 13.27 -6.65 15.00
C VAL A 293 12.91 -7.42 13.74
N ALA A 294 13.91 -7.68 12.91
CA ALA A 294 13.77 -8.47 11.70
C ALA A 294 13.97 -9.96 12.00
N ILE A 295 12.92 -10.73 11.74
CA ILE A 295 13.02 -12.17 11.61
C ILE A 295 13.32 -12.52 10.15
N TYR A 296 14.47 -13.16 9.93
CA TYR A 296 14.86 -13.72 8.64
C TYR A 296 14.40 -15.18 8.61
N PRO A 297 13.35 -15.54 7.86
CA PRO A 297 12.73 -16.86 7.96
C PRO A 297 13.74 -18.00 7.78
N LYS A 298 13.77 -18.96 8.71
CA LYS A 298 14.66 -20.14 8.64
C LYS A 298 14.44 -21.03 7.42
N GLU A 299 13.26 -20.96 6.82
CA GLU A 299 12.91 -21.61 5.55
C GLU A 299 13.62 -20.95 4.35
N GLY A 300 14.12 -19.72 4.51
CA GLY A 300 14.69 -18.88 3.47
C GLY A 300 13.78 -17.71 3.10
N THR A 301 14.34 -16.73 2.41
CA THR A 301 13.59 -15.53 1.98
C THR A 301 13.93 -15.09 0.55
N LEU A 302 13.03 -14.33 -0.08
CA LEU A 302 13.33 -13.64 -1.34
C LEU A 302 14.04 -12.32 -1.06
N VAL A 303 14.93 -11.93 -1.97
CA VAL A 303 15.61 -10.63 -1.93
C VAL A 303 15.01 -9.73 -3.01
N SER A 304 14.48 -8.58 -2.60
CA SER A 304 14.10 -7.51 -3.52
C SER A 304 15.39 -6.88 -4.06
N ASP A 305 15.67 -7.07 -5.36
CA ASP A 305 16.92 -6.69 -6.04
C ASP A 305 16.82 -5.34 -6.77
N HIS A 306 15.68 -4.65 -6.65
CA HIS A 306 15.38 -3.33 -7.19
C HIS A 306 15.95 -3.12 -8.60
N PRO A 307 15.51 -3.88 -9.61
CA PRO A 307 16.08 -3.80 -10.95
C PRO A 307 15.83 -2.42 -11.56
N TYR A 308 16.76 -1.96 -12.38
CA TYR A 308 16.62 -0.75 -13.20
C TYR A 308 16.39 -1.19 -14.65
N VAL A 309 15.12 -1.14 -15.08
CA VAL A 309 14.67 -1.65 -16.37
C VAL A 309 14.53 -0.49 -17.35
N ILE A 310 15.51 -0.34 -18.23
CA ILE A 310 15.42 0.60 -19.36
C ILE A 310 14.47 -0.03 -20.38
N LEU A 311 13.28 0.55 -20.56
CA LEU A 311 12.29 0.02 -21.48
C LEU A 311 12.78 0.13 -22.92
N ARG A 312 12.46 -0.84 -23.76
CA ARG A 312 12.88 -0.86 -25.17
C ARG A 312 12.20 0.23 -26.00
N THR A 313 11.05 0.72 -25.54
CA THR A 313 10.32 1.85 -26.09
C THR A 313 10.95 3.22 -25.78
N ILE A 314 12.03 3.26 -24.98
CA ILE A 314 12.76 4.49 -24.71
C ILE A 314 13.21 5.16 -26.02
N ALA A 315 13.02 6.47 -26.13
CA ALA A 315 13.48 7.22 -27.29
C ALA A 315 15.01 7.06 -27.45
N PRO A 316 15.55 6.88 -28.68
CA PRO A 316 16.99 6.65 -28.89
C PRO A 316 17.87 7.71 -28.22
N GLY A 317 17.47 8.97 -28.29
CA GLY A 317 18.18 10.09 -27.67
C GLY A 317 18.17 10.12 -26.13
N LYS A 318 17.42 9.24 -25.45
CA LYS A 318 17.38 9.15 -23.98
C LYS A 318 18.14 7.96 -23.41
N ARG A 319 18.47 6.96 -24.23
CA ARG A 319 19.09 5.70 -23.77
C ARG A 319 20.41 5.92 -23.04
N ARG A 320 21.30 6.75 -23.60
CA ARG A 320 22.59 7.09 -22.98
C ARG A 320 22.42 7.78 -21.63
N ALA A 321 21.44 8.68 -21.51
CA ALA A 321 21.11 9.33 -20.24
C ALA A 321 20.59 8.33 -19.19
N ALA A 322 19.79 7.33 -19.61
CA ALA A 322 19.32 6.26 -18.72
C ALA A 322 20.45 5.35 -18.23
N GLU A 323 21.41 5.02 -19.11
CA GLU A 323 22.61 4.22 -18.79
C GLU A 323 23.59 4.98 -17.87
N ASP A 324 23.78 6.29 -18.09
CA ASP A 324 24.61 7.13 -17.23
C ASP A 324 23.98 7.26 -15.83
N PHE A 325 22.65 7.47 -15.76
CA PHE A 325 21.96 7.52 -14.47
C PHE A 325 22.04 6.18 -13.70
N LEU A 326 21.94 5.04 -14.39
CA LEU A 326 22.18 3.72 -13.77
C LEU A 326 23.61 3.62 -13.20
N SER A 327 24.61 4.04 -13.98
CA SER A 327 26.02 4.04 -13.54
C SER A 327 26.22 4.92 -12.32
N TYR A 328 25.56 6.08 -12.30
CA TYR A 328 25.55 7.00 -11.16
C TYR A 328 24.89 6.39 -9.91
N LEU A 329 23.73 5.72 -10.05
CA LEU A 329 23.05 5.04 -8.95
C LEU A 329 23.91 3.92 -8.34
N ARG A 330 24.70 3.23 -9.17
CA ARG A 330 25.66 2.19 -8.75
C ARG A 330 27.01 2.76 -8.31
N GLY A 331 27.22 4.07 -8.41
CA GLY A 331 28.44 4.75 -7.96
C GLY A 331 28.58 4.74 -6.43
N GLU A 332 29.81 4.79 -5.95
CA GLU A 332 30.14 4.64 -4.53
C GLU A 332 29.37 5.61 -3.62
N ARG A 333 29.21 6.87 -4.05
CA ARG A 333 28.47 7.89 -3.30
C ARG A 333 27.01 7.50 -3.08
N VAL A 334 26.32 7.10 -4.13
CA VAL A 334 24.89 6.73 -4.04
C VAL A 334 24.73 5.39 -3.32
N GLN A 335 25.65 4.44 -3.52
CA GLN A 335 25.63 3.17 -2.77
C GLN A 335 25.89 3.34 -1.28
N ARG A 336 26.72 4.30 -0.86
CA ARG A 336 26.83 4.69 0.56
C ARG A 336 25.52 5.26 1.09
N ALA A 337 24.82 6.08 0.29
CA ALA A 337 23.50 6.61 0.67
C ALA A 337 22.48 5.48 0.83
N PHE A 338 22.38 4.52 -0.10
CA PHE A 338 21.50 3.35 0.04
C PHE A 338 21.79 2.57 1.33
N ARG A 339 23.07 2.31 1.60
CA ARG A 339 23.50 1.61 2.82
C ARG A 339 23.18 2.37 4.10
N ALA A 340 23.29 3.69 4.11
CA ALA A 340 22.93 4.53 5.25
C ALA A 340 21.40 4.59 5.47
N ASP A 341 20.63 4.41 4.40
CA ASP A 341 19.16 4.44 4.40
C ASP A 341 18.55 3.05 4.71
N GLY A 342 19.36 2.07 5.09
CA GLY A 342 18.91 0.73 5.49
C GLY A 342 18.82 -0.30 4.36
N PHE A 343 19.09 0.07 3.11
CA PHE A 343 19.23 -0.89 2.02
C PHE A 343 20.58 -1.62 2.09
N ARG A 344 20.66 -2.79 1.46
CA ARG A 344 21.92 -3.38 1.04
C ARG A 344 22.34 -2.80 -0.30
N GLY A 345 23.64 -2.82 -0.59
CA GLY A 345 24.15 -2.41 -1.91
C GLY A 345 23.60 -3.31 -3.03
N PHE A 346 23.80 -2.92 -4.30
CA PHE A 346 23.46 -3.78 -5.44
C PHE A 346 24.20 -5.14 -5.43
N ASP A 347 25.28 -5.23 -4.65
CA ASP A 347 26.06 -6.44 -4.37
C ASP A 347 25.54 -7.24 -3.15
N ASN A 348 24.38 -6.84 -2.62
CA ASN A 348 23.74 -7.39 -1.44
C ASN A 348 24.56 -7.28 -0.15
N ARG A 349 25.55 -6.38 -0.09
CA ARG A 349 26.32 -6.12 1.13
C ARG A 349 25.59 -5.12 2.04
N PRO A 350 25.48 -5.42 3.35
CA PRO A 350 24.82 -4.53 4.30
C PRO A 350 25.64 -3.27 4.59
N GLY A 351 24.95 -2.21 5.03
CA GLY A 351 25.56 -1.02 5.65
C GLY A 351 25.71 -1.15 7.17
N GLU A 352 26.35 -0.18 7.80
CA GLU A 352 26.59 -0.15 9.27
C GLU A 352 25.30 -0.06 10.10
N VAL A 353 24.20 0.41 9.50
CA VAL A 353 22.89 0.52 10.16
C VAL A 353 22.18 -0.83 10.28
N ILE A 354 22.63 -1.86 9.54
CA ILE A 354 22.10 -3.23 9.64
C ILE A 354 22.91 -3.95 10.72
N LYS A 355 22.48 -3.82 11.97
CA LYS A 355 23.15 -4.40 13.15
C LYS A 355 22.15 -4.82 14.22
N GLU A 356 22.54 -5.79 15.06
CA GLU A 356 21.66 -6.45 16.02
C GLU A 356 21.09 -5.47 17.06
N ALA A 357 21.90 -4.49 17.47
CA ALA A 357 21.48 -3.43 18.38
C ALA A 357 20.25 -2.63 17.85
N ASP A 358 20.10 -2.55 16.53
CA ASP A 358 19.00 -1.87 15.85
C ASP A 358 17.92 -2.85 15.35
N GLY A 359 17.95 -4.11 15.83
CA GLY A 359 16.97 -5.14 15.50
C GLY A 359 17.20 -5.85 14.17
N LEU A 360 18.36 -5.67 13.53
CA LEU A 360 18.69 -6.21 12.21
C LEU A 360 19.88 -7.17 12.30
N LEU A 361 20.01 -8.14 11.38
CA LEU A 361 21.11 -9.12 11.44
C LEU A 361 21.95 -9.08 10.14
N PRO A 362 23.19 -8.56 10.16
CA PRO A 362 23.98 -8.33 8.95
C PRO A 362 24.38 -9.62 8.21
N ASP A 363 24.60 -10.71 8.95
CA ASP A 363 24.97 -12.03 8.41
C ASP A 363 23.75 -12.83 7.89
N ARG A 364 22.55 -12.24 7.93
CA ARG A 364 21.30 -12.84 7.45
C ARG A 364 20.81 -12.14 6.17
N PRO A 365 19.94 -12.80 5.37
CA PRO A 365 19.53 -14.19 5.46
C PRO A 365 20.64 -15.17 5.03
N ARG A 366 20.71 -16.35 5.66
CA ARG A 366 21.65 -17.42 5.25
C ARG A 366 21.12 -18.29 4.10
N LYS A 367 19.80 -18.24 3.86
CA LYS A 367 19.12 -18.99 2.79
C LYS A 367 18.27 -18.03 1.98
N THR A 368 18.48 -18.02 0.68
CA THR A 368 17.64 -17.28 -0.28
C THR A 368 16.76 -18.26 -1.04
N LEU A 369 15.51 -17.88 -1.28
CA LEU A 369 14.58 -18.63 -2.11
C LEU A 369 14.75 -18.24 -3.57
N ALA A 370 14.74 -19.23 -4.46
CA ALA A 370 14.67 -18.95 -5.89
C ALA A 370 13.28 -18.40 -6.25
N PRO A 371 13.18 -17.30 -7.02
CA PRO A 371 11.90 -16.88 -7.58
C PRO A 371 11.23 -18.04 -8.33
N PRO A 372 9.92 -18.29 -8.15
CA PRO A 372 9.20 -19.30 -8.92
C PRO A 372 9.24 -19.00 -10.42
N ASP A 373 9.04 -20.04 -11.23
CA ASP A 373 8.82 -19.88 -12.67
C ASP A 373 7.62 -18.95 -12.94
N PRO A 374 7.61 -18.19 -14.04
CA PRO A 374 6.59 -17.17 -14.30
C PRO A 374 5.14 -17.70 -14.20
N GLU A 375 4.87 -18.88 -14.74
CA GLU A 375 3.55 -19.51 -14.69
C GLU A 375 3.15 -19.90 -13.25
N VAL A 376 4.13 -20.37 -12.45
CA VAL A 376 3.91 -20.71 -11.04
C VAL A 376 3.68 -19.45 -10.22
N LEU A 377 4.44 -18.37 -10.49
CA LEU A 377 4.28 -17.09 -9.80
C LEU A 377 2.89 -16.47 -10.06
N ASP A 378 2.42 -16.51 -11.31
CA ASP A 378 1.08 -16.06 -11.66
C ASP A 378 0.00 -17.01 -11.08
N GLY A 379 0.29 -18.32 -11.01
CA GLY A 379 -0.51 -19.30 -10.29
C GLY A 379 -0.62 -19.05 -8.79
N VAL A 380 0.45 -18.57 -8.14
CA VAL A 380 0.46 -18.16 -6.72
C VAL A 380 -0.52 -17.03 -6.49
N LEU A 381 -0.53 -16.01 -7.36
CA LEU A 381 -1.46 -14.87 -7.30
C LEU A 381 -2.92 -15.31 -7.42
N ARG A 382 -3.25 -16.08 -8.47
CA ARG A 382 -4.61 -16.63 -8.64
C ARG A 382 -5.05 -17.50 -7.48
N SER A 383 -4.14 -18.33 -6.97
CA SER A 383 -4.42 -19.21 -5.84
C SER A 383 -4.70 -18.40 -4.58
N TRP A 384 -3.92 -17.34 -4.33
CA TRP A 384 -4.10 -16.44 -3.19
C TRP A 384 -5.47 -15.76 -3.18
N GLU A 385 -6.03 -15.36 -4.33
CA GLU A 385 -7.38 -14.76 -4.42
C GLU A 385 -8.48 -15.63 -3.78
N SER A 386 -8.30 -16.96 -3.80
CA SER A 386 -9.26 -17.90 -3.19
C SER A 386 -8.96 -18.23 -1.71
N LEU A 387 -7.77 -17.89 -1.23
CA LEU A 387 -7.29 -18.21 0.12
C LEU A 387 -7.19 -17.00 1.03
N ARG A 388 -7.19 -15.80 0.45
CA ARG A 388 -7.21 -14.56 1.20
C ARG A 388 -8.45 -14.49 2.09
N LYS A 389 -8.29 -13.79 3.20
CA LYS A 389 -9.41 -13.35 4.04
C LYS A 389 -10.46 -12.64 3.18
N ARG A 390 -11.72 -13.05 3.31
CA ARG A 390 -12.82 -12.52 2.49
C ARG A 390 -13.13 -11.07 2.88
N ALA A 391 -13.68 -10.30 1.96
CA ALA A 391 -14.13 -8.93 2.24
C ALA A 391 -15.64 -8.86 2.50
N ASN A 392 -16.04 -7.99 3.44
CA ASN A 392 -17.42 -7.59 3.70
C ASN A 392 -17.47 -6.05 3.74
N VAL A 393 -17.70 -5.44 2.57
CA VAL A 393 -17.46 -4.02 2.32
C VAL A 393 -18.77 -3.29 2.02
N LEU A 394 -18.93 -2.12 2.63
CA LEU A 394 -19.97 -1.15 2.28
C LEU A 394 -19.33 0.11 1.70
N PHE A 395 -19.63 0.45 0.44
CA PHE A 395 -19.32 1.77 -0.09
C PHE A 395 -20.37 2.78 0.41
N LEU A 396 -19.90 3.86 1.02
CA LEU A 396 -20.70 5.01 1.44
C LEU A 396 -20.24 6.21 0.59
N VAL A 397 -21.08 6.62 -0.37
CA VAL A 397 -20.70 7.58 -1.40
C VAL A 397 -21.43 8.90 -1.21
N ASP A 398 -20.66 9.98 -1.14
CA ASP A 398 -21.16 11.34 -1.05
C ASP A 398 -21.86 11.73 -2.35
N VAL A 399 -23.10 12.20 -2.23
CA VAL A 399 -23.90 12.76 -3.31
C VAL A 399 -24.30 14.20 -3.04
N SER A 400 -23.57 14.93 -2.20
CA SER A 400 -23.77 16.36 -1.93
C SER A 400 -23.66 17.22 -3.19
N GLY A 401 -24.15 18.46 -3.13
CA GLY A 401 -24.15 19.40 -4.24
C GLY A 401 -22.74 19.68 -4.82
N SER A 402 -21.69 19.67 -4.00
CA SER A 402 -20.29 19.86 -4.44
C SER A 402 -19.83 18.80 -5.44
N MET A 403 -20.42 17.60 -5.40
CA MET A 403 -20.14 16.55 -6.38
C MET A 403 -20.64 16.88 -7.80
N ALA A 404 -21.46 17.92 -7.97
CA ALA A 404 -21.82 18.46 -9.28
C ALA A 404 -20.74 19.35 -9.89
N GLU A 405 -19.73 19.77 -9.12
CA GLU A 405 -18.69 20.68 -9.60
C GLU A 405 -17.88 20.06 -10.75
N PRO A 406 -17.52 20.86 -11.76
CA PRO A 406 -16.73 20.40 -12.88
C PRO A 406 -15.29 20.10 -12.46
N LEU A 407 -14.70 19.09 -13.09
CA LEU A 407 -13.29 18.76 -12.99
C LEU A 407 -12.51 19.49 -14.08
N PRO A 408 -11.63 20.45 -13.73
CA PRO A 408 -10.88 21.23 -14.70
C PRO A 408 -10.14 20.35 -15.70
N GLY A 409 -10.26 20.66 -16.99
CA GLY A 409 -9.54 19.97 -18.07
C GLY A 409 -10.07 18.60 -18.49
N THR A 410 -11.12 18.06 -17.85
CA THR A 410 -11.65 16.71 -18.16
C THR A 410 -13.02 16.69 -18.84
N GLY A 411 -13.77 17.80 -18.76
CA GLY A 411 -15.15 17.89 -19.26
C GLY A 411 -16.17 17.05 -18.46
N ARG A 412 -15.79 16.53 -17.28
CA ARG A 412 -16.64 15.73 -16.40
C ARG A 412 -16.89 16.44 -15.07
N THR A 413 -17.95 16.07 -14.36
CA THR A 413 -18.13 16.45 -12.94
C THR A 413 -17.40 15.49 -12.00
N ARG A 414 -17.22 15.91 -10.74
CA ARG A 414 -16.72 15.07 -9.65
C ARG A 414 -17.50 13.76 -9.53
N MET A 415 -18.84 13.85 -9.51
CA MET A 415 -19.70 12.66 -9.50
C MET A 415 -19.46 11.74 -10.68
N GLN A 416 -19.35 12.26 -11.90
CA GLN A 416 -19.13 11.42 -13.09
C GLN A 416 -17.81 10.65 -13.03
N GLN A 417 -16.76 11.27 -12.49
CA GLN A 417 -15.48 10.58 -12.27
C GLN A 417 -15.57 9.55 -11.14
N ALA A 418 -16.21 9.89 -10.02
CA ALA A 418 -16.48 8.95 -8.93
C ALA A 418 -17.25 7.72 -9.39
N GLN A 419 -18.29 7.90 -10.21
CA GLN A 419 -19.05 6.82 -10.80
C GLN A 419 -18.20 5.92 -11.70
N ARG A 420 -17.29 6.49 -12.49
CA ARG A 420 -16.37 5.70 -13.33
C ARG A 420 -15.42 4.88 -12.47
N ALA A 421 -14.78 5.50 -11.49
CA ALA A 421 -13.81 4.87 -10.62
C ALA A 421 -14.44 3.76 -9.76
N LEU A 422 -15.63 4.02 -9.18
CA LEU A 422 -16.37 3.03 -8.39
C LEU A 422 -16.81 1.82 -9.23
N ARG A 423 -17.24 2.03 -10.49
CA ARG A 423 -17.59 0.91 -11.38
C ARG A 423 -16.38 0.01 -11.67
N GLN A 424 -15.19 0.59 -11.83
CA GLN A 424 -13.95 -0.16 -11.99
C GLN A 424 -13.60 -0.91 -10.71
N ALA A 425 -13.67 -0.25 -9.55
CA ALA A 425 -13.42 -0.88 -8.25
C ALA A 425 -14.35 -2.09 -7.97
N VAL A 426 -15.60 -2.05 -8.43
CA VAL A 426 -16.53 -3.20 -8.33
C VAL A 426 -16.02 -4.43 -9.09
N ASP A 427 -15.24 -4.25 -10.15
CA ASP A 427 -14.71 -5.35 -10.95
C ASP A 427 -13.55 -6.08 -10.26
N ASP A 428 -12.80 -5.37 -9.41
CA ASP A 428 -11.63 -5.87 -8.68
C ASP A 428 -11.99 -6.83 -7.51
N PHE A 429 -13.23 -6.79 -7.03
CA PHE A 429 -13.70 -7.76 -6.03
C PHE A 429 -13.87 -9.15 -6.66
N VAL A 430 -13.56 -10.19 -5.90
CA VAL A 430 -13.68 -11.59 -6.35
C VAL A 430 -15.01 -12.20 -5.92
N ALA A 431 -15.37 -13.36 -6.47
CA ALA A 431 -16.69 -13.97 -6.30
C ALA A 431 -17.16 -14.15 -4.84
N VAL A 432 -16.22 -14.41 -3.91
CA VAL A 432 -16.52 -14.66 -2.49
C VAL A 432 -16.65 -13.39 -1.65
N ASP A 433 -16.21 -12.23 -2.16
CA ASP A 433 -16.35 -10.96 -1.45
C ASP A 433 -17.81 -10.54 -1.40
N ARG A 434 -18.16 -9.79 -0.36
CA ARG A 434 -19.50 -9.23 -0.19
C ARG A 434 -19.43 -7.72 -0.26
N VAL A 435 -20.21 -7.12 -1.16
CA VAL A 435 -20.17 -5.68 -1.42
C VAL A 435 -21.59 -5.11 -1.38
N GLY A 436 -21.76 -3.97 -0.73
CA GLY A 436 -22.98 -3.15 -0.74
C GLY A 436 -22.68 -1.69 -1.10
N LEU A 437 -23.74 -0.91 -1.34
CA LEU A 437 -23.64 0.50 -1.72
C LEU A 437 -24.73 1.32 -1.03
N TRP A 438 -24.31 2.35 -0.32
CA TRP A 438 -25.13 3.44 0.22
C TRP A 438 -24.68 4.76 -0.39
N GLU A 439 -25.60 5.71 -0.47
CA GLU A 439 -25.29 7.11 -0.74
C GLU A 439 -25.59 7.96 0.49
N PHE A 440 -24.97 9.12 0.60
CA PHE A 440 -25.23 10.07 1.68
C PHE A 440 -25.16 11.54 1.23
N SER A 441 -25.96 12.36 1.89
CA SER A 441 -26.11 13.81 1.75
C SER A 441 -27.16 14.27 2.78
N THR A 442 -27.36 15.55 3.06
CA THR A 442 -28.42 15.96 4.00
C THR A 442 -29.84 15.62 3.52
N ASP A 443 -30.69 15.19 4.46
CA ASP A 443 -32.12 14.86 4.29
C ASP A 443 -32.44 14.03 3.02
N LEU A 444 -31.86 12.83 2.92
CA LEU A 444 -32.20 11.86 1.86
C LEU A 444 -33.53 11.13 2.08
N GLY A 445 -34.37 11.65 3.00
CA GLY A 445 -35.72 11.20 3.24
C GLY A 445 -35.91 10.56 4.62
N GLY A 446 -36.93 11.06 5.33
CA GLY A 446 -37.28 10.62 6.68
C GLY A 446 -36.33 11.15 7.76
N GLY A 447 -35.70 12.31 7.52
CA GLY A 447 -34.75 12.92 8.45
C GLY A 447 -33.45 12.15 8.59
N ARG A 448 -33.00 11.49 7.52
CA ARG A 448 -31.74 10.72 7.50
C ARG A 448 -30.84 11.23 6.40
N ASP A 449 -29.55 11.30 6.70
CA ASP A 449 -28.55 11.81 5.76
C ASP A 449 -27.94 10.72 4.86
N TYR A 450 -28.51 9.51 4.91
CA TYR A 450 -28.05 8.38 4.11
C TYR A 450 -29.21 7.56 3.56
N ARG A 451 -28.94 6.88 2.44
CA ARG A 451 -29.89 5.95 1.81
C ARG A 451 -29.21 4.66 1.37
N PRO A 452 -29.64 3.49 1.88
CA PRO A 452 -29.21 2.20 1.36
C PRO A 452 -29.71 1.97 -0.08
N LEU A 453 -28.82 1.64 -1.02
CA LEU A 453 -29.16 1.38 -2.43
C LEU A 453 -29.04 -0.10 -2.79
N VAL A 454 -27.93 -0.73 -2.37
CA VAL A 454 -27.63 -2.14 -2.62
C VAL A 454 -27.21 -2.80 -1.31
N PRO A 455 -27.88 -3.89 -0.87
CA PRO A 455 -27.49 -4.61 0.34
C PRO A 455 -26.15 -5.34 0.15
N ILE A 456 -25.43 -5.56 1.25
CA ILE A 456 -24.15 -6.29 1.22
C ILE A 456 -24.40 -7.78 0.93
N ARG A 457 -23.99 -8.24 -0.26
CA ARG A 457 -24.16 -9.64 -0.72
C ARG A 457 -22.91 -10.14 -1.45
N PRO A 458 -22.69 -11.47 -1.51
CA PRO A 458 -21.60 -12.05 -2.28
C PRO A 458 -21.62 -11.59 -3.74
N MET A 459 -20.45 -11.28 -4.30
CA MET A 459 -20.30 -10.87 -5.70
C MET A 459 -20.66 -11.98 -6.69
N SER A 460 -20.69 -13.23 -6.24
CA SER A 460 -21.23 -14.38 -7.00
C SER A 460 -22.76 -14.43 -7.08
N THR A 461 -23.47 -13.56 -6.36
CA THR A 461 -24.94 -13.51 -6.41
C THR A 461 -25.39 -13.08 -7.80
N PRO A 462 -26.28 -13.83 -8.49
CA PRO A 462 -26.71 -13.48 -9.84
C PRO A 462 -27.26 -12.04 -9.94
N GLY A 463 -26.77 -11.27 -10.90
CA GLY A 463 -27.18 -9.87 -11.14
C GLY A 463 -26.64 -8.84 -10.15
N HIS A 464 -25.85 -9.24 -9.14
CA HIS A 464 -25.43 -8.33 -8.07
C HIS A 464 -24.39 -7.31 -8.56
N ARG A 465 -23.44 -7.73 -9.40
CA ARG A 465 -22.45 -6.83 -10.02
C ARG A 465 -23.13 -5.81 -10.90
N GLU A 466 -24.08 -6.26 -11.72
CA GLU A 466 -24.86 -5.42 -12.63
C GLU A 466 -25.65 -4.38 -11.82
N ARG A 467 -26.33 -4.81 -10.76
CA ARG A 467 -27.07 -3.90 -9.87
C ARG A 467 -26.19 -2.86 -9.20
N LEU A 468 -25.00 -3.22 -8.73
CA LEU A 468 -24.02 -2.27 -8.20
C LEU A 468 -23.65 -1.22 -9.26
N ARG A 469 -23.30 -1.65 -10.48
CA ARG A 469 -22.92 -0.73 -11.57
C ARG A 469 -24.07 0.19 -11.97
N GLU A 470 -25.29 -0.32 -12.04
CA GLU A 470 -26.51 0.45 -12.32
C GLU A 470 -26.77 1.51 -11.25
N GLN A 471 -26.73 1.14 -9.97
CA GLN A 471 -26.97 2.08 -8.87
C GLN A 471 -25.86 3.13 -8.78
N ILE A 472 -24.59 2.75 -9.01
CA ILE A 472 -23.49 3.71 -9.12
C ILE A 472 -23.78 4.72 -10.25
N ALA A 473 -24.15 4.25 -11.44
CA ALA A 473 -24.48 5.14 -12.57
C ALA A 473 -25.70 6.04 -12.31
N ALA A 474 -26.59 5.65 -11.39
CA ALA A 474 -27.78 6.39 -11.00
C ALA A 474 -27.54 7.43 -9.90
N LEU A 475 -26.36 7.49 -9.26
CA LEU A 475 -26.04 8.50 -8.24
C LEU A 475 -26.19 9.92 -8.81
N ARG A 476 -26.82 10.83 -8.07
CA ARG A 476 -27.09 12.22 -8.49
C ARG A 476 -26.78 13.21 -7.36
N PRO A 477 -25.95 14.25 -7.63
CA PRO A 477 -25.67 15.31 -6.67
C PRO A 477 -26.95 16.02 -6.22
N ARG A 478 -27.10 16.24 -4.91
CA ARG A 478 -28.20 16.96 -4.25
C ARG A 478 -27.83 17.23 -2.80
N GLY A 479 -28.48 18.19 -2.13
CA GLY A 479 -28.31 18.46 -0.70
C GLY A 479 -26.89 18.89 -0.29
N ASP A 480 -26.68 18.92 1.02
CA ASP A 480 -25.39 19.25 1.67
C ASP A 480 -24.71 17.96 2.16
N THR A 481 -23.77 18.04 3.11
CA THR A 481 -22.84 16.95 3.46
C THR A 481 -23.03 16.45 4.91
N GLY A 482 -24.01 15.56 5.13
CA GLY A 482 -24.22 14.85 6.41
C GLY A 482 -23.25 13.68 6.64
N LEU A 483 -21.95 13.98 6.68
CA LEU A 483 -20.86 12.99 6.70
C LEU A 483 -20.82 12.15 7.98
N TYR A 484 -20.89 12.78 9.15
CA TYR A 484 -20.60 12.09 10.41
C TYR A 484 -21.71 11.12 10.82
N ASP A 485 -22.98 11.51 10.69
CA ASP A 485 -24.13 10.67 10.98
C ASP A 485 -24.22 9.47 10.03
N SER A 486 -23.97 9.73 8.74
CA SER A 486 -23.93 8.70 7.71
C SER A 486 -22.79 7.71 7.93
N THR A 487 -21.62 8.20 8.35
CA THR A 487 -20.47 7.36 8.69
C THR A 487 -20.80 6.44 9.86
N LEU A 488 -21.41 6.97 10.93
CA LEU A 488 -21.81 6.17 12.08
C LEU A 488 -22.87 5.12 11.71
N ALA A 489 -23.87 5.50 10.90
CA ALA A 489 -24.91 4.59 10.45
C ALA A 489 -24.36 3.44 9.62
N ALA A 490 -23.44 3.72 8.68
CA ALA A 490 -22.76 2.72 7.88
C ALA A 490 -21.88 1.79 8.75
N PHE A 491 -21.14 2.35 9.71
CA PHE A 491 -20.34 1.58 10.67
C PHE A 491 -21.21 0.61 11.48
N ARG A 492 -22.30 1.11 12.08
CA ARG A 492 -23.26 0.29 12.84
C ARG A 492 -23.90 -0.80 11.98
N HIS A 493 -24.22 -0.49 10.72
CA HIS A 493 -24.76 -1.48 9.79
C HIS A 493 -23.76 -2.60 9.51
N VAL A 494 -22.52 -2.28 9.13
CA VAL A 494 -21.47 -3.27 8.88
C VAL A 494 -21.17 -4.08 10.14
N ARG A 495 -21.15 -3.45 11.32
CA ARG A 495 -21.00 -4.14 12.62
C ARG A 495 -22.11 -5.17 12.86
N ALA A 496 -23.36 -4.85 12.50
CA ALA A 496 -24.50 -5.73 12.66
C ALA A 496 -24.52 -6.92 11.68
N VAL A 497 -24.04 -6.72 10.45
CA VAL A 497 -23.99 -7.77 9.41
C VAL A 497 -22.59 -8.36 9.21
N ARG A 498 -21.71 -8.17 10.21
CA ARG A 498 -20.32 -8.60 10.14
C ARG A 498 -20.20 -10.08 9.83
N GLN A 499 -19.14 -10.43 9.12
CA GLN A 499 -18.79 -11.81 8.83
C GLN A 499 -17.56 -12.19 9.63
N ASP A 500 -17.66 -13.27 10.41
CA ASP A 500 -16.54 -13.81 11.15
C ASP A 500 -15.46 -14.30 10.16
N GLY A 501 -14.20 -14.01 10.47
CA GLY A 501 -13.08 -14.35 9.57
C GLY A 501 -13.06 -13.54 8.26
N ALA A 502 -13.81 -12.45 8.14
CA ALA A 502 -13.73 -11.50 7.02
C ALA A 502 -13.11 -10.17 7.46
N ILE A 503 -12.67 -9.38 6.49
CA ILE A 503 -12.36 -7.96 6.66
C ILE A 503 -13.69 -7.21 6.54
N ASN A 504 -14.19 -6.68 7.66
CA ASN A 504 -15.45 -5.93 7.71
C ASN A 504 -15.14 -4.43 7.59
N SER A 505 -15.69 -3.75 6.59
CA SER A 505 -15.27 -2.37 6.30
C SER A 505 -16.33 -1.48 5.69
N VAL A 506 -16.23 -0.20 5.99
CA VAL A 506 -16.89 0.91 5.29
C VAL A 506 -15.84 1.66 4.48
N VAL A 507 -16.12 1.93 3.22
CA VAL A 507 -15.32 2.83 2.37
C VAL A 507 -16.12 4.11 2.16
N VAL A 508 -15.68 5.20 2.76
CA VAL A 508 -16.32 6.52 2.67
C VAL A 508 -15.63 7.33 1.59
N LEU A 509 -16.37 7.76 0.56
CA LEU A 509 -15.88 8.65 -0.49
C LEU A 509 -16.62 9.98 -0.40
N THR A 510 -15.90 11.08 -0.12
CA THR A 510 -16.50 12.42 0.05
C THR A 510 -15.61 13.51 -0.50
N ASP A 511 -16.24 14.56 -1.06
CA ASP A 511 -15.53 15.73 -1.58
C ASP A 511 -15.62 16.98 -0.70
N GLY A 512 -16.33 16.88 0.43
CA GLY A 512 -16.67 17.98 1.30
C GLY A 512 -16.24 17.79 2.75
N ARG A 513 -16.41 18.86 3.53
CA ARG A 513 -16.38 18.80 4.99
C ARG A 513 -17.79 18.42 5.45
N ASN A 514 -17.92 17.95 6.70
CA ASN A 514 -19.25 17.83 7.28
C ASN A 514 -19.93 19.21 7.30
N ASP A 515 -21.04 19.33 6.60
CA ASP A 515 -21.86 20.53 6.49
C ASP A 515 -23.32 20.09 6.56
N ASP A 516 -23.80 20.01 7.79
CA ASP A 516 -25.12 19.50 8.12
C ASP A 516 -25.93 20.56 8.88
N PRO A 517 -26.61 21.48 8.16
CA PRO A 517 -27.41 22.52 8.80
C PRO A 517 -28.62 21.96 9.56
N GLY A 518 -29.00 20.70 9.34
CA GLY A 518 -30.04 20.00 10.11
C GLY A 518 -29.62 19.62 11.53
N GLY A 519 -28.33 19.77 11.85
CA GLY A 519 -27.71 19.23 13.06
C GLY A 519 -27.23 17.80 12.84
N GLY A 520 -26.52 17.25 13.82
CA GLY A 520 -25.92 15.92 13.71
C GLY A 520 -24.75 15.79 14.66
N LEU A 521 -24.02 14.67 14.58
CA LEU A 521 -22.82 14.45 15.39
C LEU A 521 -21.73 15.47 15.08
N SER A 522 -20.98 15.86 16.11
CA SER A 522 -19.64 16.41 15.96
C SER A 522 -18.62 15.31 15.63
N LEU A 523 -17.43 15.72 15.17
CA LEU A 523 -16.34 14.78 14.96
C LEU A 523 -15.95 14.08 16.27
N GLU A 524 -15.88 14.80 17.38
CA GLU A 524 -15.55 14.23 18.69
C GLU A 524 -16.56 13.17 19.14
N GLU A 525 -17.86 13.42 18.93
CA GLU A 525 -18.92 12.44 19.24
C GLU A 525 -18.84 11.22 18.33
N LEU A 526 -18.61 11.40 17.02
CA LEU A 526 -18.36 10.29 16.11
C LEU A 526 -17.17 9.44 16.56
N LEU A 527 -16.02 10.06 16.87
CA LEU A 527 -14.82 9.33 17.29
C LEU A 527 -15.06 8.53 18.58
N LYS A 528 -15.87 9.05 19.50
CA LYS A 528 -16.28 8.33 20.71
C LYS A 528 -17.17 7.13 20.40
N GLU A 529 -18.07 7.25 19.44
CA GLU A 529 -18.94 6.15 19.00
C GLU A 529 -18.21 5.07 18.19
N LEU A 530 -17.06 5.42 17.60
CA LEU A 530 -16.17 4.49 16.89
C LEU A 530 -15.21 3.75 17.84
N ASP A 531 -15.14 4.15 19.11
CA ASP A 531 -14.33 3.46 20.11
C ASP A 531 -14.79 2.00 20.29
N GLY A 532 -13.84 1.09 20.43
CA GLY A 532 -14.13 -0.34 20.43
C GLY A 532 -14.71 -0.82 19.09
N ALA A 533 -14.03 -0.50 17.97
CA ALA A 533 -14.49 -0.74 16.60
C ALA A 533 -14.87 -2.21 16.25
N ASP A 534 -14.66 -3.18 17.15
CA ASP A 534 -15.07 -4.59 17.04
C ASP A 534 -14.69 -5.26 15.71
N GLY A 535 -13.55 -4.86 15.13
CA GLY A 535 -13.05 -5.40 13.86
C GLY A 535 -13.70 -4.81 12.60
N VAL A 536 -14.48 -3.73 12.71
CA VAL A 536 -14.97 -2.94 11.57
C VAL A 536 -14.03 -1.77 11.31
N ARG A 537 -13.59 -1.62 10.06
CA ARG A 537 -12.67 -0.56 9.61
C ARG A 537 -13.37 0.48 8.76
N ILE A 538 -12.98 1.74 8.88
CA ILE A 538 -13.49 2.84 8.05
C ILE A 538 -12.36 3.42 7.22
N PHE A 539 -12.32 3.10 5.93
CA PHE A 539 -11.38 3.71 5.00
C PHE A 539 -12.01 4.96 4.40
N THR A 540 -11.39 6.12 4.57
CA THR A 540 -11.90 7.38 4.02
C THR A 540 -11.10 7.80 2.78
N ILE A 541 -11.78 8.34 1.77
CA ILE A 541 -11.19 8.90 0.56
C ILE A 541 -11.62 10.37 0.49
N ALA A 542 -10.66 11.27 0.70
CA ALA A 542 -10.83 12.71 0.53
C ALA A 542 -10.75 13.06 -0.96
N TYR A 543 -11.85 13.45 -1.58
CA TYR A 543 -11.93 13.70 -3.01
C TYR A 543 -11.90 15.20 -3.32
N GLY A 544 -10.93 15.66 -4.11
CA GLY A 544 -10.80 17.10 -4.38
C GLY A 544 -10.35 17.93 -3.17
N ALA A 545 -10.14 19.23 -3.39
CA ALA A 545 -9.56 20.14 -2.40
C ALA A 545 -10.52 20.59 -1.28
N GLY A 546 -11.83 20.35 -1.45
CA GLY A 546 -12.87 20.75 -0.49
C GLY A 546 -13.01 19.80 0.71
N ALA A 547 -12.47 18.59 0.61
CA ALA A 547 -12.60 17.57 1.64
C ALA A 547 -11.78 17.89 2.89
N ASP A 548 -12.34 17.61 4.08
CA ASP A 548 -11.61 17.72 5.34
C ASP A 548 -10.71 16.49 5.58
N GLY A 549 -9.55 16.47 4.93
CA GLY A 549 -8.58 15.38 5.05
C GLY A 549 -8.12 15.13 6.50
N GLY A 550 -8.14 16.15 7.36
CA GLY A 550 -7.80 16.01 8.78
C GLY A 550 -8.88 15.26 9.57
N ALA A 551 -10.15 15.60 9.37
CA ALA A 551 -11.27 14.88 9.97
C ALA A 551 -11.36 13.44 9.47
N LEU A 552 -11.25 13.24 8.15
CA LEU A 552 -11.27 11.92 7.53
C LEU A 552 -10.15 11.01 8.04
N LYS A 553 -8.94 11.57 8.17
CA LYS A 553 -7.82 10.88 8.81
C LYS A 553 -8.15 10.42 10.23
N LYS A 554 -8.69 11.30 11.08
CA LYS A 554 -9.08 10.92 12.45
C LYS A 554 -10.12 9.79 12.47
N ILE A 555 -11.11 9.83 11.57
CA ILE A 555 -12.14 8.79 11.45
C ILE A 555 -11.53 7.43 11.10
N SER A 556 -10.66 7.38 10.09
CA SER A 556 -9.97 6.13 9.71
C SER A 556 -9.06 5.62 10.83
N GLU A 557 -8.30 6.51 11.44
CA GLU A 557 -7.35 6.17 12.50
C GLU A 557 -8.04 5.61 13.75
N ALA A 558 -9.25 6.07 14.07
CA ALA A 558 -10.05 5.56 15.18
C ALA A 558 -10.50 4.10 15.01
N THR A 559 -10.45 3.57 13.79
CA THR A 559 -10.86 2.19 13.46
C THR A 559 -9.70 1.35 12.89
N ASP A 560 -8.45 1.73 13.18
CA ASP A 560 -7.25 1.05 12.68
C ASP A 560 -7.21 0.92 11.14
N ALA A 561 -7.70 1.96 10.44
CA ALA A 561 -7.77 2.02 8.99
C ALA A 561 -6.95 3.21 8.44
N ALA A 562 -6.77 3.23 7.12
CA ALA A 562 -6.05 4.29 6.41
C ALA A 562 -7.01 5.29 5.77
N ALA A 563 -6.61 6.57 5.80
CA ALA A 563 -7.23 7.61 5.00
C ALA A 563 -6.41 7.86 3.73
N TYR A 564 -7.13 8.08 2.63
CA TYR A 564 -6.57 8.31 1.32
C TYR A 564 -6.92 9.70 0.82
N ASP A 565 -5.97 10.30 0.12
CA ASP A 565 -6.07 11.65 -0.41
C ASP A 565 -6.13 11.60 -1.94
N SER A 566 -7.27 12.03 -2.49
CA SER A 566 -7.54 12.21 -3.91
C SER A 566 -7.84 13.68 -4.22
N ARG A 567 -7.10 14.62 -3.62
CA ARG A 567 -7.21 16.06 -3.91
C ARG A 567 -7.00 16.40 -5.38
N ASP A 568 -6.19 15.62 -6.10
CA ASP A 568 -6.19 15.62 -7.56
C ASP A 568 -7.28 14.66 -8.07
N PRO A 569 -8.37 15.18 -8.66
CA PRO A 569 -9.47 14.35 -9.06
C PRO A 569 -9.15 13.36 -10.19
N ALA A 570 -8.07 13.59 -10.95
CA ALA A 570 -7.58 12.65 -11.95
C ALA A 570 -7.02 11.36 -11.33
N THR A 571 -6.71 11.37 -10.02
CA THR A 571 -6.10 10.25 -9.30
C THR A 571 -7.10 9.32 -8.60
N LEU A 572 -8.41 9.60 -8.69
CA LEU A 572 -9.43 8.85 -7.95
C LEU A 572 -9.45 7.35 -8.29
N ASP A 573 -9.22 6.98 -9.55
CA ASP A 573 -9.15 5.57 -9.96
C ASP A 573 -8.02 4.84 -9.21
N LYS A 574 -6.86 5.49 -9.12
CA LYS A 574 -5.69 4.97 -8.40
C LYS A 574 -6.00 4.81 -6.92
N VAL A 575 -6.58 5.84 -6.30
CA VAL A 575 -6.90 5.82 -4.87
C VAL A 575 -7.92 4.73 -4.55
N LEU A 576 -8.97 4.57 -5.36
CA LEU A 576 -9.94 3.49 -5.16
C LEU A 576 -9.29 2.11 -5.33
N THR A 577 -8.37 1.95 -6.28
CA THR A 577 -7.59 0.71 -6.43
C THR A 577 -6.75 0.43 -5.17
N GLN A 578 -6.11 1.45 -4.60
CA GLN A 578 -5.36 1.32 -3.34
C GLN A 578 -6.27 0.94 -2.16
N VAL A 579 -7.46 1.54 -2.05
CA VAL A 579 -8.42 1.19 -1.01
C VAL A 579 -8.90 -0.24 -1.17
N VAL A 580 -9.26 -0.66 -2.38
CA VAL A 580 -9.69 -2.05 -2.65
C VAL A 580 -8.58 -3.04 -2.36
N SER A 581 -7.31 -2.66 -2.53
CA SER A 581 -6.18 -3.53 -2.21
C SER A 581 -6.09 -3.92 -0.72
N ASN A 582 -6.82 -3.24 0.18
CA ASN A 582 -6.93 -3.64 1.59
C ASN A 582 -7.80 -4.88 1.81
N PHE A 583 -8.51 -5.32 0.78
CA PHE A 583 -9.45 -6.44 0.78
C PHE A 583 -8.87 -7.60 -0.02
#